data_AF-A0A1H8I059-F1
#
_entry.id   AF-A0A1H8I059-F1
#
_cell.length_a   1.000
_cell.length_b   1.000
_cell.length_c   1.000
_cell.angle_alpha   90.00
_cell.angle_beta   90.00
_cell.angle_gamma   90.00
#
_symmetry.space_group_name_H-M   'P 1'
#
loop_
_entity.id
_entity.type
_entity.pdbx_description
1 polymer ?
#
loop_
_entity_poly.entity_id
_entity_poly.type
_entity_poly.pdbx_seq_one_letter_code
_entity_poly.pdbx_strand_id
1 'polypeptide(L)'
;MAFTFKTIKPLAESSSAREHVIKMLSASAEDFVNVVWPGISQLPIVGGGKLQPVEAVSDKNFIDQLDLLAGIDAWHIQANPSSIRGLASRVQWGVPRRTFTIRTRSKGGGETELEKRARAIANREEGHLYPHLTVQAYLDKKGGTLLCAAVIKTTDLIARASFLQEKMKHNSNWFGYIDNPDGSQFMYIAWDDLLAQKFQLGIL
;
A
#
# COMPACT_ATOMS: atom_id res chain seq x y z
N MET A 1 24.61 -35.52 2.20
CA MET A 1 23.16 -35.69 2.46
C MET A 1 22.40 -34.96 1.38
N ALA A 2 21.66 -35.67 0.52
CA ALA A 2 20.81 -35.07 -0.49
C ALA A 2 19.37 -35.04 0.05
N PHE A 3 18.81 -33.85 0.25
CA PHE A 3 17.40 -33.69 0.59
C PHE A 3 16.59 -33.67 -0.71
N THR A 4 15.77 -34.71 -0.91
CA THR A 4 14.81 -34.77 -2.01
C THR A 4 13.56 -33.99 -1.61
N PHE A 5 13.34 -32.83 -2.21
CA PHE A 5 12.10 -32.08 -2.02
C PHE A 5 10.97 -32.79 -2.78
N LYS A 6 9.96 -33.29 -2.06
CA LYS A 6 8.71 -33.77 -2.66
C LYS A 6 8.02 -32.61 -3.36
N THR A 7 7.73 -32.77 -4.65
CA THR A 7 6.94 -31.84 -5.44
C THR A 7 5.55 -31.73 -4.81
N ILE A 8 5.25 -30.57 -4.21
CA ILE A 8 3.92 -30.27 -3.68
C ILE A 8 3.01 -30.02 -4.90
N LYS A 9 1.97 -30.85 -5.08
CA LYS A 9 0.94 -30.58 -6.10
C LYS A 9 0.26 -29.24 -5.79
N PRO A 10 -0.04 -28.40 -6.80
CA PRO A 10 -0.83 -27.21 -6.57
C PRO A 10 -2.22 -27.64 -6.09
N LEU A 11 -2.60 -27.21 -4.88
CA LEU A 11 -3.99 -27.28 -4.44
C LEU A 11 -4.81 -26.39 -5.37
N ALA A 12 -5.80 -26.98 -6.04
CA ALA A 12 -6.81 -26.22 -6.73
C ALA A 12 -7.57 -25.39 -5.70
N GLU A 13 -7.41 -24.06 -5.72
CA GLU A 13 -8.19 -23.15 -4.88
C GLU A 13 -9.67 -23.26 -5.27
N SER A 14 -10.47 -23.86 -4.39
CA SER A 14 -11.93 -23.96 -4.54
C SER A 14 -12.60 -22.59 -4.40
N SER A 15 -13.60 -22.28 -5.24
CA SER A 15 -14.29 -20.98 -5.24
C SER A 15 -14.87 -20.56 -3.88
N SER A 16 -15.26 -21.52 -3.02
CA SER A 16 -15.83 -21.20 -1.70
C SER A 16 -14.82 -20.62 -0.70
N ALA A 17 -13.53 -20.95 -0.82
CA ALA A 17 -12.48 -20.37 0.02
C ALA A 17 -12.25 -18.89 -0.32
N ARG A 18 -12.30 -18.56 -1.62
CA ARG A 18 -12.22 -17.18 -2.11
C ARG A 18 -13.43 -16.35 -1.69
N GLU A 19 -14.63 -16.92 -1.73
CA GLU A 19 -15.86 -16.28 -1.25
C GLU A 19 -15.84 -16.00 0.26
N HIS A 20 -15.25 -16.91 1.06
CA HIS A 20 -15.14 -16.72 2.52
C HIS A 20 -14.13 -15.62 2.87
N VAL A 21 -13.03 -15.53 2.12
CA VAL A 21 -12.01 -14.47 2.26
C VAL A 21 -12.58 -13.09 1.95
N ILE A 22 -13.38 -12.95 0.89
CA ILE A 22 -13.99 -11.66 0.49
C ILE A 22 -14.90 -11.10 1.59
N LYS A 23 -15.60 -11.96 2.36
CA LYS A 23 -16.47 -11.53 3.46
C LYS A 23 -15.75 -10.85 4.63
N MET A 24 -14.43 -11.02 4.77
CA MET A 24 -13.66 -10.42 5.86
C MET A 24 -12.96 -9.11 5.47
N LEU A 25 -12.98 -8.74 4.18
CA LEU A 25 -12.25 -7.59 3.69
C LEU A 25 -12.99 -6.27 3.94
N SER A 26 -12.24 -5.23 4.26
CA SER A 26 -12.76 -3.86 4.13
C SER A 26 -13.16 -3.57 2.67
N ALA A 27 -14.10 -2.64 2.47
CA ALA A 27 -14.52 -2.21 1.13
C ALA A 27 -13.34 -1.78 0.23
N SER A 28 -12.35 -1.10 0.80
CA SER A 28 -11.14 -0.68 0.09
C SER A 28 -10.21 -1.85 -0.24
N ALA A 29 -10.09 -2.83 0.66
CA ALA A 29 -9.29 -4.02 0.42
C ALA A 29 -9.92 -4.91 -0.66
N GLU A 30 -11.25 -5.05 -0.65
CA GLU A 30 -12.00 -5.75 -1.69
C GLU A 30 -11.78 -5.10 -3.07
N ASP A 31 -11.95 -3.78 -3.17
CA ASP A 31 -11.72 -3.04 -4.43
C ASP A 31 -10.25 -3.09 -4.86
N PHE A 32 -9.31 -3.09 -3.91
CA PHE A 32 -7.90 -3.24 -4.24
C PHE A 32 -7.62 -4.58 -4.91
N VAL A 33 -8.15 -5.68 -4.36
CA VAL A 33 -7.94 -7.03 -4.88
C VAL A 33 -8.66 -7.24 -6.22
N ASN A 34 -9.92 -6.81 -6.31
CA ASN A 34 -10.79 -7.16 -7.43
C ASN A 34 -10.69 -6.18 -8.62
N VAL A 35 -10.29 -4.92 -8.37
CA VAL A 35 -10.30 -3.87 -9.40
C VAL A 35 -8.90 -3.31 -9.63
N VAL A 36 -8.21 -2.88 -8.57
CA VAL A 36 -6.92 -2.18 -8.70
C VAL A 36 -5.81 -3.13 -9.11
N TRP A 37 -5.62 -4.24 -8.38
CA TRP A 37 -4.54 -5.19 -8.61
C TRP A 37 -4.50 -5.75 -10.03
N PRO A 38 -5.62 -6.18 -10.65
CA PRO A 38 -5.63 -6.58 -12.06
C PRO A 38 -5.07 -5.50 -12.99
N GLY A 39 -5.39 -4.22 -12.73
CA GLY A 39 -4.92 -3.09 -13.54
C GLY A 39 -3.45 -2.76 -13.34
N ILE A 40 -2.91 -2.90 -12.12
CA ILE A 40 -1.53 -2.48 -11.81
C ILE A 40 -0.50 -3.62 -11.83
N SER A 41 -0.92 -4.89 -11.78
CA SER A 41 -0.02 -6.03 -11.62
C SER A 41 1.05 -6.11 -12.71
N GLN A 42 0.72 -5.68 -13.92
CA GLN A 42 1.61 -5.73 -15.08
C GLN A 42 2.52 -4.51 -15.21
N LEU A 43 2.37 -3.49 -14.35
CA LEU A 43 3.26 -2.33 -14.38
C LEU A 43 4.70 -2.79 -14.09
N PRO A 44 5.72 -2.27 -14.81
CA PRO A 44 7.11 -2.72 -14.62
C PRO A 44 7.64 -2.60 -13.19
N ILE A 45 7.20 -1.58 -12.43
CA ILE A 45 7.58 -1.40 -11.02
C ILE A 45 6.98 -2.50 -10.10
N VAL A 46 5.85 -3.08 -10.50
CA VAL A 46 5.19 -4.19 -9.80
C VAL A 46 5.81 -5.52 -10.25
N GLY A 47 5.88 -5.77 -11.56
CA GLY A 47 6.53 -6.96 -12.10
C GLY A 47 5.72 -8.25 -11.95
N GLY A 48 4.39 -8.18 -12.07
CA GLY A 48 3.49 -9.33 -12.06
C GLY A 48 3.23 -9.87 -10.66
N GLY A 49 3.19 -11.20 -10.54
CA GLY A 49 3.05 -11.92 -9.26
C GLY A 49 1.61 -12.16 -8.79
N LYS A 50 1.50 -12.68 -7.57
CA LYS A 50 0.23 -12.93 -6.88
C LYS A 50 0.08 -11.99 -5.70
N LEU A 51 -1.15 -11.56 -5.46
CA LEU A 51 -1.51 -10.77 -4.29
C LEU A 51 -2.19 -11.67 -3.25
N GLN A 52 -1.73 -11.60 -2.02
CA GLN A 52 -2.33 -12.27 -0.88
C GLN A 52 -2.69 -11.24 0.19
N PRO A 53 -3.98 -10.87 0.36
CA PRO A 53 -4.39 -9.94 1.41
C PRO A 53 -4.02 -10.48 2.79
N VAL A 54 -3.53 -9.63 3.69
CA VAL A 54 -3.16 -10.04 5.05
C VAL A 54 -4.39 -10.51 5.82
N GLU A 55 -5.50 -9.79 5.66
CA GLU A 55 -6.81 -10.12 6.24
C GLU A 55 -7.32 -11.52 5.86
N ALA A 56 -6.81 -12.11 4.77
CA ALA A 56 -7.23 -13.41 4.27
C ALA A 56 -6.47 -14.61 4.86
N VAL A 57 -5.29 -14.40 5.47
CA VAL A 57 -4.32 -15.47 5.77
C VAL A 57 -3.80 -15.48 7.20
N SER A 58 -4.31 -14.61 8.06
CA SER A 58 -3.80 -14.43 9.42
C SER A 58 -4.93 -14.50 10.44
N ASP A 59 -4.63 -14.98 11.64
CA ASP A 59 -5.56 -14.90 12.76
C ASP A 59 -5.84 -13.43 13.09
N LYS A 60 -7.06 -13.12 13.53
CA LYS A 60 -7.54 -11.74 13.76
C LYS A 60 -6.55 -10.87 14.58
N ASN A 61 -5.99 -11.44 15.65
CA ASN A 61 -5.03 -10.73 16.51
C ASN A 61 -3.69 -10.41 15.81
N PHE A 62 -3.27 -11.23 14.85
CA PHE A 62 -2.03 -11.04 14.09
C PHE A 62 -2.23 -10.07 12.91
N ILE A 63 -3.43 -10.07 12.29
CA ILE A 63 -3.83 -9.06 11.28
C ILE A 63 -3.70 -7.66 11.88
N ASP A 64 -4.33 -7.45 13.05
CA ASP A 64 -4.33 -6.15 13.71
C ASP A 64 -2.90 -5.70 14.05
N GLN A 65 -2.01 -6.61 14.45
CA GLN A 65 -0.61 -6.27 14.72
C GLN A 65 0.19 -5.96 13.44
N LEU A 66 0.01 -6.73 12.37
CA LEU A 66 0.73 -6.50 11.11
C LEU A 66 0.29 -5.19 10.46
N ASP A 67 -1.00 -4.89 10.45
CA ASP A 67 -1.52 -3.62 9.95
C ASP A 67 -1.14 -2.45 10.88
N LEU A 68 -1.31 -2.59 12.20
CA LEU A 68 -0.99 -1.52 13.13
C LEU A 68 0.49 -1.15 13.14
N LEU A 69 1.38 -2.15 13.15
CA LEU A 69 2.82 -1.98 13.33
C LEU A 69 3.54 -1.81 11.98
N ALA A 70 3.23 -2.64 10.99
CA ALA A 70 3.90 -2.64 9.70
C ALA A 70 3.05 -2.01 8.59
N GLY A 71 1.73 -1.81 8.78
CA GLY A 71 0.73 -1.33 7.80
C GLY A 71 0.93 -1.86 6.39
N ILE A 72 1.08 -3.17 6.35
CA ILE A 72 1.09 -3.99 5.14
C ILE A 72 -0.34 -4.49 4.99
N ASP A 73 -1.02 -4.09 3.92
CA ASP A 73 -2.37 -4.55 3.61
C ASP A 73 -2.35 -5.91 2.92
N ALA A 74 -1.29 -6.16 2.13
CA ALA A 74 -1.15 -7.37 1.35
C ALA A 74 0.30 -7.80 1.15
N TRP A 75 0.48 -9.12 0.99
CA TRP A 75 1.72 -9.71 0.52
C TRP A 75 1.70 -9.80 -1.00
N HIS A 76 2.76 -9.29 -1.63
CA HIS A 76 3.07 -9.54 -3.02
C HIS A 76 4.04 -10.73 -3.10
N ILE A 77 3.56 -11.83 -3.65
CA ILE A 77 4.34 -13.06 -3.86
C ILE A 77 4.81 -13.11 -5.32
N GLN A 78 6.12 -13.06 -5.51
CA GLN A 78 6.76 -13.19 -6.82
C GLN A 78 7.36 -14.59 -6.95
N ALA A 79 7.20 -15.21 -8.11
CA ALA A 79 7.78 -16.53 -8.38
C ALA A 79 9.22 -16.44 -8.89
N ASN A 80 9.57 -15.39 -9.63
CA ASN A 80 10.87 -15.19 -10.27
C ASN A 80 11.31 -13.71 -10.19
N PRO A 81 12.27 -13.35 -9.32
CA PRO A 81 12.83 -14.20 -8.27
C PRO A 81 11.75 -14.62 -7.25
N SER A 82 11.94 -15.77 -6.59
CA SER A 82 11.05 -16.20 -5.52
C SER A 82 11.21 -15.26 -4.32
N SER A 83 10.26 -14.35 -4.14
CA SER A 83 10.30 -13.34 -3.07
C SER A 83 8.90 -12.99 -2.59
N ILE A 84 8.83 -12.48 -1.36
CA ILE A 84 7.62 -11.90 -0.80
C ILE A 84 7.97 -10.50 -0.33
N ARG A 85 7.13 -9.53 -0.68
CA ARG A 85 7.27 -8.14 -0.22
C ARG A 85 5.93 -7.57 0.19
N GLY A 86 5.94 -6.67 1.18
CA GLY A 86 4.72 -6.00 1.63
C GLY A 86 4.22 -4.96 0.64
N LEU A 87 2.90 -4.77 0.60
CA LEU A 87 2.20 -3.71 -0.13
C LEU A 87 1.34 -2.91 0.85
N ALA A 88 1.40 -1.59 0.74
CA ALA A 88 0.39 -0.69 1.25
C ALA A 88 -0.48 -0.22 0.10
N SER A 89 -1.76 -0.06 0.36
CA SER A 89 -2.79 0.25 -0.62
C SER A 89 -3.80 1.20 -0.02
N ARG A 90 -4.19 2.21 -0.80
CA ARG A 90 -5.30 3.08 -0.45
C ARG A 90 -6.18 3.28 -1.66
N VAL A 91 -7.42 2.81 -1.52
CA VAL A 91 -8.47 2.99 -2.52
C VAL A 91 -9.41 4.08 -2.04
N GLN A 92 -9.66 5.08 -2.89
CA GLN A 92 -10.62 6.14 -2.64
C GLN A 92 -11.66 6.19 -3.75
N TRP A 93 -12.85 6.66 -3.43
CA TRP A 93 -13.96 6.75 -4.38
C TRP A 93 -14.30 8.20 -4.70
N GLY A 94 -14.71 8.46 -5.94
CA GLY A 94 -15.10 9.78 -6.45
C GLY A 94 -13.99 10.44 -7.26
N VAL A 95 -13.77 11.74 -7.03
CA VAL A 95 -12.87 12.55 -7.87
C VAL A 95 -11.42 12.07 -7.75
N PRO A 96 -10.74 11.73 -8.87
CA PRO A 96 -9.37 11.25 -8.84
C PRO A 96 -8.41 12.41 -8.58
N ARG A 97 -7.86 12.46 -7.37
CA ARG A 97 -6.95 13.55 -6.96
C ARG A 97 -5.53 13.38 -7.48
N ARG A 98 -5.15 12.17 -7.91
CA ARG A 98 -3.79 11.84 -8.41
C ARG A 98 -2.68 12.22 -7.41
N THR A 99 -2.91 11.91 -6.15
CA THR A 99 -1.99 12.19 -5.03
C THR A 99 -1.76 10.94 -4.21
N PHE A 100 -0.58 10.76 -3.63
CA PHE A 100 -0.46 9.92 -2.44
C PHE A 100 -0.88 10.72 -1.20
N THR A 101 -1.52 10.07 -0.24
CA THR A 101 -1.87 10.68 1.06
C THR A 101 -1.27 9.89 2.19
N ILE A 102 -0.61 10.57 3.14
CA ILE A 102 0.04 9.94 4.30
C ILE A 102 -0.47 10.64 5.55
N ARG A 103 -0.90 9.89 6.56
CA ARG A 103 -1.36 10.49 7.81
C ARG A 103 -0.18 11.07 8.60
N THR A 104 -0.23 12.38 8.88
CA THR A 104 0.79 13.14 9.64
C THR A 104 0.27 13.64 10.99
N ARG A 105 -1.01 13.42 11.31
CA ARG A 105 -1.54 13.59 12.66
C ARG A 105 -2.66 12.58 12.92
N SER A 106 -2.62 11.94 14.08
CA SER A 106 -3.71 11.09 14.57
C SER A 106 -4.63 11.86 15.51
N LYS A 107 -5.90 11.48 15.58
CA LYS A 107 -6.90 12.07 16.49
C LYS A 107 -6.46 12.05 17.97
N GLY A 108 -5.71 11.02 18.37
CA GLY A 108 -5.28 10.81 19.75
C GLY A 108 -3.84 11.22 20.07
N GLY A 109 -3.11 11.80 19.11
CA GLY A 109 -1.71 12.21 19.30
C GLY A 109 -0.69 11.06 19.34
N GLY A 110 -1.09 9.83 19.01
CA GLY A 110 -0.18 8.69 18.82
C GLY A 110 0.62 8.77 17.52
N GLU A 111 1.64 7.90 17.42
CA GLU A 111 2.57 7.81 16.29
C GLU A 111 1.84 7.76 14.94
N THR A 112 2.27 8.64 14.04
CA THR A 112 1.66 8.85 12.72
C THR A 112 2.09 7.78 11.73
N GLU A 113 1.44 7.73 10.57
CA GLU A 113 1.84 6.81 9.52
C GLU A 113 3.23 7.15 8.98
N LEU A 114 3.51 8.45 8.81
CA LEU A 114 4.82 8.94 8.37
C LEU A 114 5.93 8.55 9.35
N GLU A 115 5.74 8.79 10.65
CA GLU A 115 6.71 8.46 11.70
C GLU A 115 6.98 6.95 11.77
N LYS A 116 5.91 6.13 11.77
CA LYS A 116 6.03 4.66 11.76
C LYS A 116 6.86 4.17 10.58
N ARG A 117 6.57 4.69 9.39
CA ARG A 117 7.26 4.28 8.15
C ARG A 117 8.71 4.73 8.15
N ALA A 118 8.98 5.98 8.51
CA ALA A 118 10.33 6.50 8.63
C ALA A 118 11.16 5.67 9.62
N ARG A 119 10.58 5.35 10.79
CA ARG A 119 11.22 4.49 11.79
C ARG A 119 11.50 3.07 11.28
N ALA A 120 10.52 2.42 10.63
CA ALA A 120 10.72 1.07 10.09
C ALA A 120 11.80 1.04 8.99
N ILE A 121 11.85 2.05 8.12
CA ILE A 121 12.87 2.18 7.07
C ILE A 121 14.26 2.42 7.68
N ALA A 122 14.35 3.28 8.70
CA ALA A 122 15.62 3.56 9.38
C ALA A 122 16.20 2.34 10.09
N ASN A 123 15.34 1.46 10.61
CA ASN A 123 15.73 0.25 11.34
C ASN A 123 15.59 -1.03 10.48
N ARG A 124 15.67 -0.92 9.15
CA ARG A 124 15.52 -2.06 8.24
C ARG A 124 16.58 -3.16 8.46
N GLU A 125 17.78 -2.79 8.89
CA GLU A 125 18.88 -3.73 9.18
C GLU A 125 18.60 -4.56 10.44
N GLU A 126 17.72 -4.06 11.32
CA GLU A 126 17.20 -4.79 12.49
C GLU A 126 16.01 -5.69 12.13
N GLY A 127 15.65 -5.78 10.84
CA GLY A 127 14.56 -6.62 10.35
C GLY A 127 13.17 -5.99 10.47
N HIS A 128 13.07 -4.68 10.71
CA HIS A 128 11.78 -4.00 10.77
C HIS A 128 11.03 -4.11 9.43
N LEU A 129 9.79 -4.60 9.51
CA LEU A 129 8.94 -4.77 8.33
C LEU A 129 8.25 -3.46 7.97
N TYR A 130 8.22 -3.19 6.67
CA TYR A 130 7.44 -2.13 6.06
C TYR A 130 7.03 -2.55 4.64
N PRO A 131 6.01 -1.92 4.06
CA PRO A 131 5.61 -2.21 2.69
C PRO A 131 6.72 -1.80 1.74
N HIS A 132 7.09 -2.64 0.80
CA HIS A 132 8.08 -2.28 -0.22
C HIS A 132 7.49 -1.30 -1.25
N LEU A 133 6.21 -1.50 -1.60
CA LEU A 133 5.46 -0.64 -2.52
C LEU A 133 4.27 -0.02 -1.80
N THR A 134 3.95 1.21 -2.20
CA THR A 134 2.72 1.91 -1.81
C THR A 134 1.90 2.18 -3.06
N VAL A 135 0.61 1.87 -2.99
CA VAL A 135 -0.36 2.09 -4.07
C VAL A 135 -1.43 3.07 -3.61
N GLN A 136 -1.71 4.06 -4.45
CA GLN A 136 -2.93 4.86 -4.33
C GLN A 136 -3.78 4.68 -5.59
N ALA A 137 -5.06 4.38 -5.42
CA ALA A 137 -6.01 4.25 -6.51
C ALA A 137 -7.30 5.03 -6.26
N TYR A 138 -7.94 5.42 -7.35
CA TYR A 138 -9.21 6.12 -7.36
C TYR A 138 -10.21 5.38 -8.25
N LEU A 139 -11.39 5.08 -7.71
CA LEU A 139 -12.52 4.52 -8.44
C LEU A 139 -13.65 5.55 -8.49
N ASP A 140 -14.56 5.45 -9.46
CA ASP A 140 -15.74 6.33 -9.53
C ASP A 140 -16.69 6.13 -8.34
N LYS A 141 -16.86 4.88 -7.91
CA LYS A 141 -17.64 4.44 -6.75
C LYS A 141 -17.11 3.11 -6.22
N LYS A 142 -17.61 2.66 -5.06
CA LYS A 142 -17.29 1.33 -4.51
C LYS A 142 -17.65 0.23 -5.50
N GLY A 143 -16.73 -0.71 -5.75
CA GLY A 143 -16.88 -1.77 -6.74
C GLY A 143 -17.00 -1.27 -8.19
N GLY A 144 -16.65 -0.01 -8.44
CA GLY A 144 -16.82 0.66 -9.71
C GLY A 144 -15.60 0.57 -10.63
N THR A 145 -15.52 1.51 -11.56
CA THR A 145 -14.47 1.59 -12.57
C THR A 145 -13.22 2.25 -11.99
N LEU A 146 -12.05 1.66 -12.25
CA LEU A 146 -10.76 2.25 -11.94
C LEU A 146 -10.53 3.52 -12.79
N LEU A 147 -10.42 4.67 -12.14
CA LEU A 147 -10.18 5.96 -12.79
C LEU A 147 -8.69 6.22 -13.00
N CYS A 148 -7.88 5.96 -11.98
CA CYS A 148 -6.42 5.97 -12.07
C CYS A 148 -5.79 5.26 -10.86
N ALA A 149 -4.55 4.82 -11.03
CA ALA A 149 -3.72 4.30 -9.95
C ALA A 149 -2.25 4.69 -10.11
N ALA A 150 -1.56 4.85 -8.99
CA ALA A 150 -0.11 4.99 -8.99
C ALA A 150 0.54 4.06 -7.96
N VAL A 151 1.71 3.54 -8.34
CA VAL A 151 2.56 2.67 -7.53
C VAL A 151 3.94 3.33 -7.40
N ILE A 152 4.45 3.40 -6.18
CA ILE A 152 5.78 3.93 -5.88
C ILE A 152 6.48 3.04 -4.84
N LYS A 153 7.81 3.06 -4.81
CA LYS A 153 8.57 2.50 -3.68
C LYS A 153 8.22 3.28 -2.42
N THR A 154 7.90 2.58 -1.34
CA THR A 154 7.56 3.22 -0.06
C THR A 154 8.71 4.07 0.46
N THR A 155 9.96 3.62 0.28
CA THR A 155 11.15 4.38 0.68
C THR A 155 11.21 5.76 0.02
N ASP A 156 10.84 5.83 -1.25
CA ASP A 156 10.92 7.04 -2.06
C ASP A 156 9.82 8.03 -1.67
N LEU A 157 8.60 7.51 -1.52
CA LEU A 157 7.45 8.28 -1.04
C LEU A 157 7.72 8.87 0.35
N ILE A 158 8.23 8.06 1.27
CA ILE A 158 8.50 8.48 2.64
C ILE A 158 9.67 9.46 2.69
N ALA A 159 10.74 9.25 1.91
CA ALA A 159 11.83 10.21 1.81
C ALA A 159 11.35 11.58 1.33
N ARG A 160 10.47 11.61 0.30
CA ARG A 160 9.87 12.86 -0.17
C ARG A 160 8.98 13.49 0.89
N ALA A 161 8.15 12.71 1.56
CA ALA A 161 7.26 13.19 2.61
C ALA A 161 8.03 13.79 3.79
N SER A 162 9.09 13.13 4.27
CA SER A 162 9.96 13.65 5.34
C SER A 162 10.64 14.96 4.92
N PHE A 163 11.16 15.03 3.69
CA PHE A 163 11.74 16.28 3.17
C PHE A 163 10.71 17.42 3.15
N LEU A 164 9.50 17.15 2.68
CA LEU A 164 8.43 18.15 2.66
C LEU A 164 7.99 18.54 4.07
N GLN A 165 7.93 17.60 5.01
CA GLN A 165 7.59 17.88 6.40
C GLN A 165 8.55 18.89 7.04
N GLU A 166 9.85 18.82 6.71
CA GLU A 166 10.87 19.73 7.22
C GLU A 166 10.94 21.08 6.49
N LYS A 167 10.73 21.09 5.16
CA LYS A 167 11.02 22.25 4.31
C LYS A 167 9.79 23.03 3.88
N MET A 168 8.62 22.43 3.89
CA MET A 168 7.40 23.08 3.46
C MET A 168 6.97 24.15 4.46
N LYS A 169 6.78 25.37 3.95
CA LYS A 169 6.24 26.50 4.72
C LYS A 169 4.75 26.71 4.47
N HIS A 170 4.28 26.39 3.26
CA HIS A 170 2.91 26.60 2.82
C HIS A 170 2.47 25.48 1.88
N ASN A 171 1.18 25.23 1.83
CA ASN A 171 0.58 24.33 0.84
C ASN A 171 0.78 24.87 -0.58
N SER A 172 0.82 23.95 -1.54
CA SER A 172 0.86 24.22 -2.97
C SER A 172 -0.14 23.31 -3.71
N ASN A 173 -0.25 23.48 -5.02
CA ASN A 173 -1.03 22.54 -5.85
C ASN A 173 -0.40 21.14 -5.92
N TRP A 174 0.87 21.00 -5.53
CA TRP A 174 1.66 19.79 -5.69
C TRP A 174 1.78 19.01 -4.40
N PHE A 175 1.67 19.67 -3.25
CA PHE A 175 1.74 19.04 -1.95
C PHE A 175 1.20 19.98 -0.87
N GLY A 176 0.79 19.43 0.25
CA GLY A 176 0.28 20.20 1.38
C GLY A 176 -0.34 19.32 2.45
N TYR A 177 -0.97 19.97 3.42
CA TYR A 177 -1.75 19.29 4.47
C TYR A 177 -3.24 19.50 4.29
N ILE A 178 -4.01 18.46 4.64
CA ILE A 178 -5.47 18.47 4.75
C ILE A 178 -5.82 18.06 6.17
N ASP A 179 -6.49 18.96 6.89
CA ASP A 179 -7.08 18.67 8.19
C ASP A 179 -8.47 18.08 8.02
N ASN A 180 -8.77 17.03 8.78
CA ASN A 180 -10.09 16.43 8.83
C ASN A 180 -10.86 16.92 10.07
N PRO A 181 -12.21 16.90 10.02
CA PRO A 181 -13.04 17.28 11.16
C PRO A 181 -12.80 16.46 12.44
N ASP A 182 -12.24 15.25 12.31
CA ASP A 182 -11.92 14.37 13.43
C ASP A 182 -10.58 14.69 14.12
N GLY A 183 -9.89 15.74 13.68
CA GLY A 183 -8.58 16.16 14.18
C GLY A 183 -7.39 15.41 13.58
N SER A 184 -7.62 14.46 12.67
CA SER A 184 -6.53 13.85 11.88
C SER A 184 -6.06 14.80 10.78
N GLN A 185 -4.79 14.66 10.39
CA GLN A 185 -4.19 15.44 9.30
C GLN A 185 -3.49 14.49 8.35
N PHE A 186 -3.63 14.76 7.05
CA PHE A 186 -2.94 14.04 5.99
C PHE A 186 -2.07 15.00 5.19
N MET A 187 -0.83 14.59 4.91
CA MET A 187 -0.05 15.18 3.84
C MET A 187 -0.53 14.59 2.51
N TYR A 188 -0.78 15.43 1.51
CA TYR A 188 -0.92 14.99 0.13
C TYR A 188 0.32 15.34 -0.68
N ILE A 189 0.68 14.47 -1.62
CA ILE A 189 1.78 14.68 -2.57
C ILE A 189 1.26 14.26 -3.95
N ALA A 190 1.17 15.21 -4.87
CA ALA A 190 0.75 14.97 -6.25
C ALA A 190 1.75 14.08 -6.98
N TRP A 191 1.24 13.20 -7.84
CA TRP A 191 2.10 12.34 -8.66
C TRP A 191 3.03 13.17 -9.57
N ASP A 192 2.56 14.32 -10.03
CA ASP A 192 3.34 15.24 -10.87
C ASP A 192 4.53 15.85 -10.12
N ASP A 193 4.42 16.10 -8.81
CA ASP A 193 5.57 16.50 -7.98
C ASP A 193 6.63 15.41 -7.99
N LEU A 194 6.22 14.17 -7.75
CA LEU A 194 7.13 13.03 -7.68
C LEU A 194 7.82 12.79 -9.03
N LEU A 195 7.08 12.88 -10.14
CA LEU A 195 7.64 12.79 -11.49
C LEU A 195 8.61 13.95 -11.78
N ALA A 196 8.27 15.18 -11.38
CA ALA A 196 9.15 16.35 -11.53
C ALA A 196 10.47 16.18 -10.75
N GLN A 197 10.39 15.56 -9.57
CA GLN A 197 11.55 15.19 -8.74
C GLN A 197 12.26 13.90 -9.21
N LYS A 198 11.87 13.35 -10.37
CA LYS A 198 12.49 12.15 -10.99
C LYS A 198 12.33 10.86 -10.18
N PHE A 199 11.33 10.77 -9.31
CA PHE A 199 10.96 9.50 -8.71
C PHE A 199 10.34 8.56 -9.76
N GLN A 200 10.57 7.26 -9.58
CA GLN A 200 9.99 6.24 -10.45
C GLN A 200 8.59 5.86 -9.98
N LEU A 201 7.59 6.15 -10.80
CA LEU A 201 6.20 5.77 -10.57
C LEU A 201 5.73 4.81 -11.68
N GLY A 202 4.92 3.81 -11.30
CA GLY A 202 4.04 3.12 -12.25
C GLY A 202 2.67 3.77 -12.17
N ILE A 203 2.13 4.27 -13.29
CA ILE A 203 0.84 4.96 -13.33
C ILE A 203 -0.06 4.25 -14.34
N LEU A 204 -1.33 4.09 -13.97
CA LEU A 204 -2.44 3.67 -14.82
C LEU A 204 -3.48 4.79 -14.89
#